data_AF-A0A9Q8P7G5-F1
#
_entry.id   AF-A0A9Q8P7G5-F1
#
_cell.length_a   1.000
_cell.length_b   1.000
_cell.length_c   1.000
_cell.angle_alpha   90.00
_cell.angle_beta   90.00
_cell.angle_gamma   90.00
#
_symmetry.space_group_name_H-M   'P 1'
#
loop_
_entity.id
_entity.type
_entity.pdbx_description
1 polymer ?
#
loop_
_entity_poly.entity_id
_entity_poly.type
_entity_poly.pdbx_seq_one_letter_code
_entity_poly.pdbx_strand_id
1 'polypeptide(L)'
;MDSITKPTHLTFQHDGSLTRLETNVVAVVSLTQLDEQDRALFKQDNDEKWQIVLTEATIFHPQGGGQPSDTGLITSSSFESSIFNVIVARTSRPR
;
A
#
# COMPACT_ATOMS: atom_id res chain seq x y z
N MET A 1 -16.63 -12.77 -2.83
CA MET A 1 -15.26 -13.24 -2.56
C MET A 1 -14.27 -12.83 -3.66
N ASP A 2 -14.61 -11.83 -4.50
CA ASP A 2 -13.83 -11.46 -5.70
C ASP A 2 -12.87 -10.27 -5.51
N SER A 3 -12.90 -9.61 -4.35
CA SER A 3 -12.15 -8.37 -4.10
C SER A 3 -10.66 -8.58 -3.79
N ILE A 4 -10.25 -9.76 -3.32
CA ILE A 4 -8.83 -10.04 -2.99
C ILE A 4 -8.00 -10.36 -4.25
N THR A 5 -8.65 -10.80 -5.34
CA THR A 5 -7.98 -11.18 -6.59
C THR A 5 -7.94 -10.06 -7.64
N LYS A 6 -8.64 -8.95 -7.41
CA LYS A 6 -8.68 -7.82 -8.35
C LYS A 6 -7.39 -7.00 -8.24
N PRO A 7 -6.69 -6.71 -9.35
CA PRO A 7 -5.53 -5.82 -9.32
C PRO A 7 -5.89 -4.43 -8.80
N THR A 8 -5.02 -3.85 -7.98
CA THR A 8 -5.14 -2.46 -7.55
C THR A 8 -5.09 -1.53 -8.76
N HIS A 9 -6.06 -0.61 -8.87
CA HIS A 9 -6.07 0.42 -9.89
C HIS A 9 -5.00 1.49 -9.59
N LEU A 10 -4.03 1.64 -10.50
CA LEU A 10 -2.89 2.53 -10.34
C LEU A 10 -3.24 3.94 -10.85
N THR A 11 -4.02 4.70 -10.07
CA THR A 11 -4.52 6.03 -10.46
C THR A 11 -3.42 6.99 -10.86
N PHE A 12 -2.24 6.87 -10.24
CA PHE A 12 -1.07 7.69 -10.57
C PHE A 12 -0.59 7.57 -12.03
N GLN A 13 -0.92 6.49 -12.73
CA GLN A 13 -0.59 6.33 -14.16
C GLN A 13 -1.49 7.16 -15.06
N HIS A 14 -2.67 7.56 -14.57
CA HIS A 14 -3.67 8.32 -15.31
C HIS A 14 -3.65 9.80 -14.96
N ASP A 15 -3.35 10.12 -13.70
CA ASP A 15 -3.13 11.50 -13.21
C ASP A 15 -2.00 11.52 -12.17
N GLY A 16 -0.79 11.86 -12.61
CA GLY A 16 0.39 11.95 -11.74
C GLY A 16 0.42 13.20 -10.86
N SER A 17 -0.53 14.13 -11.01
CA SER A 17 -0.64 15.32 -10.16
C SER A 17 -1.60 15.14 -8.99
N LEU A 18 -2.35 14.03 -8.97
CA LEU A 18 -3.35 13.74 -7.94
C LEU A 18 -2.70 13.39 -6.59
N THR A 19 -2.95 14.21 -5.58
CA THR A 19 -2.38 14.05 -4.23
C THR A 19 -3.37 13.52 -3.19
N ARG A 20 -4.65 13.35 -3.55
CA ARG A 20 -5.69 12.80 -2.68
C ARG A 20 -6.61 11.86 -3.46
N LEU A 21 -6.90 10.71 -2.87
CA LEU A 21 -7.78 9.68 -3.43
C LEU A 21 -8.65 9.08 -2.33
N GLU A 22 -9.94 8.95 -2.58
CA GLU A 22 -10.84 8.13 -1.76
C GLU A 22 -10.92 6.72 -2.37
N THR A 23 -10.72 5.70 -1.55
CA THR A 23 -10.61 4.29 -1.98
C THR A 23 -10.94 3.37 -0.82
N ASN A 24 -11.27 2.11 -1.11
CA ASN A 24 -11.52 1.11 -0.09
C ASN A 24 -10.24 0.35 0.27
N VAL A 25 -10.07 0.10 1.57
CA VAL A 25 -9.10 -0.88 2.06
C VAL A 25 -9.67 -2.27 1.85
N VAL A 26 -8.93 -3.09 1.10
CA VAL A 26 -9.28 -4.49 0.80
C VAL A 26 -8.81 -5.41 1.92
N ALA A 27 -7.61 -5.16 2.45
CA ALA A 27 -7.03 -5.94 3.54
C ALA A 27 -5.97 -5.14 4.30
N VAL A 28 -5.77 -5.51 5.57
CA VAL A 28 -4.65 -5.07 6.40
C VAL A 28 -3.99 -6.32 6.95
N VAL A 29 -2.70 -6.49 6.70
CA VAL A 29 -1.93 -7.69 7.05
C VAL A 29 -0.62 -7.27 7.70
N SER A 30 -0.16 -7.97 8.74
CA SER A 30 1.13 -7.65 9.34
C SER A 30 2.28 -8.01 8.39
N LEU A 31 3.36 -7.22 8.40
CA LEU A 31 4.57 -7.53 7.64
C LEU A 31 5.11 -8.94 7.95
N THR A 32 4.96 -9.40 9.19
CA THR A 32 5.40 -10.72 9.65
C THR A 32 4.63 -11.87 9.00
N GLN A 33 3.42 -11.61 8.49
CA GLN A 33 2.53 -12.60 7.87
C GLN A 33 2.74 -12.72 6.35
N LEU A 34 3.54 -11.85 5.74
CA LEU A 34 3.91 -11.98 4.33
C LEU A 34 4.83 -13.18 4.11
N ASP A 35 4.79 -13.74 2.89
CA ASP A 35 5.81 -14.69 2.48
C ASP A 35 7.20 -14.04 2.38
N GLU A 36 8.25 -14.86 2.35
CA GLU A 36 9.62 -14.36 2.38
C GLU A 36 9.98 -13.49 1.18
N GLN A 37 9.38 -13.74 0.01
CA GLN A 37 9.68 -12.97 -1.21
C GLN A 37 9.13 -11.55 -1.10
N ASP A 38 7.87 -11.41 -0.70
CA ASP A 38 7.25 -10.10 -0.54
C ASP A 38 7.81 -9.37 0.69
N ARG A 39 8.09 -10.08 1.79
CA ARG A 39 8.72 -9.49 2.99
C ARG A 39 10.09 -8.91 2.68
N ALA A 40 10.88 -9.55 1.81
CA ALA A 40 12.22 -9.07 1.42
C ALA A 40 12.20 -7.74 0.64
N LEU A 41 11.05 -7.29 0.14
CA LEU A 41 10.90 -5.96 -0.50
C LEU A 41 10.95 -4.82 0.53
N PHE A 42 10.69 -5.12 1.80
CA PHE A 42 10.67 -4.15 2.88
C PHE A 42 12.02 -4.17 3.62
N LYS A 43 12.54 -2.98 3.95
CA LYS A 43 13.79 -2.83 4.68
C LYS A 43 13.57 -2.68 6.19
N GLN A 44 12.31 -2.58 6.58
CA GLN A 44 11.87 -2.45 7.95
C GLN A 44 12.19 -3.72 8.74
N ASP A 45 12.41 -3.55 10.04
CA ASP A 45 12.52 -4.66 10.97
C ASP A 45 11.24 -5.52 10.91
N ASN A 46 11.39 -6.83 11.13
CA ASN A 46 10.26 -7.75 11.17
C ASN A 46 9.52 -7.60 12.51
N ASP A 47 8.83 -6.47 12.65
CA ASP A 47 8.09 -6.04 13.82
C ASP A 47 6.59 -5.99 13.50
N GLU A 48 5.76 -6.49 14.40
CA GLU A 48 4.30 -6.52 14.26
C GLU A 48 3.68 -5.13 14.14
N LYS A 49 4.39 -4.06 14.54
CA LYS A 49 3.96 -2.68 14.33
C LYS A 49 3.79 -2.32 12.85
N TRP A 50 4.47 -3.01 11.94
CA TRP A 50 4.39 -2.75 10.51
C TRP A 50 3.20 -3.46 9.88
N GLN A 51 2.34 -2.67 9.24
CA GLN A 51 1.11 -3.12 8.61
C GLN A 51 1.21 -2.87 7.10
N ILE A 52 0.72 -3.84 6.33
CA ILE A 52 0.59 -3.81 4.88
C ILE A 52 -0.87 -3.54 4.58
N VAL A 53 -1.13 -2.41 3.94
CA VAL A 53 -2.49 -2.00 3.56
C VAL A 53 -2.66 -2.24 2.08
N LEU A 54 -3.63 -3.07 1.72
CA LEU A 54 -4.03 -3.32 0.33
C LEU A 54 -5.28 -2.51 0.04
N THR A 55 -5.30 -1.77 -1.07
CA THR A 55 -6.42 -0.92 -1.48
C THR A 55 -6.91 -1.27 -2.89
N GLU A 56 -8.16 -0.90 -3.20
CA GLU A 56 -8.73 -1.10 -4.55
C GLU A 56 -8.08 -0.19 -5.60
N ALA A 57 -7.61 0.98 -5.18
CA ALA A 57 -6.91 1.97 -6.00
C ALA A 57 -5.86 2.70 -5.17
N THR A 58 -4.80 3.21 -5.81
CA THR A 58 -3.74 3.97 -5.14
C THR A 58 -3.19 5.11 -6.01
N ILE A 59 -2.84 6.21 -5.34
CA ILE A 59 -2.04 7.31 -5.90
C ILE A 59 -0.56 7.24 -5.52
N PHE A 60 -0.19 6.37 -4.57
CA PHE A 60 1.20 6.22 -4.16
C PHE A 60 1.98 5.48 -5.24
N HIS A 61 2.99 6.14 -5.81
CA HIS A 61 3.93 5.50 -6.71
C HIS A 61 4.79 4.48 -5.94
N PRO A 62 4.76 3.19 -6.32
CA PRO A 62 5.59 2.19 -5.69
C PRO A 62 7.06 2.38 -6.08
N GLN A 63 7.96 1.97 -5.19
CA GLN A 63 9.40 2.08 -5.44
C GLN A 63 9.82 1.18 -6.63
N GLY A 64 10.53 1.73 -7.61
CA GLY A 64 11.01 1.00 -8.79
C GLY A 64 12.13 1.74 -9.52
N GLY A 65 12.97 1.02 -10.28
CA GLY A 65 14.00 1.63 -11.15
C GLY A 65 15.07 2.47 -10.44
N GLY A 66 15.30 2.25 -9.15
CA GLY A 66 16.21 3.06 -8.32
C GLY A 66 15.59 4.33 -7.74
N GLN A 67 14.36 4.68 -8.11
CA GLN A 67 13.63 5.79 -7.53
C GLN A 67 12.98 5.40 -6.20
N PRO A 68 12.92 6.31 -5.20
CA PRO A 68 12.16 6.11 -3.97
C PRO A 68 10.66 6.01 -4.26
N SER A 69 9.90 5.37 -3.35
CA SER A 69 8.42 5.42 -3.40
C SER A 69 7.90 6.73 -2.82
N ASP A 70 6.61 6.99 -3.08
CA ASP A 70 5.86 8.01 -2.37
C ASP A 70 5.69 7.65 -0.88
N THR A 71 5.47 8.68 -0.08
CA THR A 71 5.11 8.62 1.34
C THR A 71 3.88 9.50 1.59
N GLY A 72 3.17 9.28 2.70
CA GLY A 72 2.00 10.09 3.03
C GLY A 72 1.11 9.48 4.10
N LEU A 73 -0.19 9.73 4.02
CA LEU A 73 -1.17 9.32 5.01
C LEU A 73 -2.35 8.60 4.37
N ILE A 74 -2.85 7.58 5.03
CA ILE A 74 -4.19 7.01 4.80
C ILE A 74 -5.00 7.27 6.05
N THR A 75 -6.16 7.92 5.89
CA THR A 75 -7.08 8.25 6.98
C THR A 75 -8.45 7.62 6.69
N SER A 76 -9.18 7.22 7.74
CA SER A 76 -10.55 6.73 7.58
C SER A 76 -11.55 7.88 7.61
N SER A 77 -12.50 7.91 6.67
CA SER A 77 -13.63 8.83 6.69
C SER A 77 -14.68 8.48 7.76
N SER A 78 -14.65 7.25 8.27
CA SER A 78 -15.57 6.77 9.32
C SER A 78 -14.98 6.88 10.73
N PHE A 79 -13.64 6.92 10.84
CA PHE A 79 -12.93 6.93 12.11
C PHE A 79 -11.74 7.90 12.04
N GLU A 80 -11.97 9.15 12.43
CA GLU A 80 -10.99 10.24 12.33
C GLU A 80 -9.64 9.94 13.02
N SER A 81 -9.62 9.08 14.04
CA SER A 81 -8.40 8.68 14.75
C SER A 81 -7.63 7.53 14.10
N SER A 82 -8.18 6.87 13.08
CA SER A 82 -7.54 5.76 12.38
C SER A 82 -6.67 6.28 11.25
N ILE A 83 -5.36 6.28 11.48
CA ILE A 83 -4.36 6.81 10.56
C ILE A 83 -3.27 5.76 10.33
N PHE A 84 -2.92 5.53 9.06
CA PHE A 84 -1.70 4.85 8.67
C PHE A 84 -0.72 5.84 8.07
N ASN A 85 0.49 5.90 8.63
CA ASN A 85 1.61 6.60 8.01
C ASN A 85 2.21 5.71 6.93
N VAL A 86 2.09 6.13 5.67
CA VAL A 86 2.66 5.43 4.52
C VAL A 86 4.12 5.84 4.40
N ILE A 87 5.02 4.91 4.75
CA ILE A 87 6.48 5.13 4.68
C ILE A 87 7.12 4.50 3.45
N VAL A 88 6.44 3.55 2.81
CA VAL A 88 6.90 2.87 1.59
C VAL A 88 5.72 2.27 0.85
N ALA A 89 5.75 2.34 -0.48
CA ALA A 89 4.82 1.62 -1.35
C ALA A 89 5.58 0.61 -2.20
N ARG A 90 5.04 -0.61 -2.29
CA ARG A 90 5.59 -1.73 -3.07
C ARG A 90 4.49 -2.37 -3.91
N THR A 91 4.88 -2.93 -5.04
CA THR A 91 4.07 -3.91 -5.77
C THR A 91 4.61 -5.30 -5.47
N SER A 92 3.73 -6.23 -5.12
CA SER A 92 4.11 -7.64 -5.12
C SER A 92 4.19 -8.13 -6.57
N ARG A 93 4.96 -9.20 -6.81
CA ARG A 93 4.95 -9.81 -8.13
C ARG A 93 3.57 -10.44 -8.37
N PRO A 94 3.00 -10.32 -9.59
CA PRO A 94 1.82 -11.12 -9.91
C PRO A 94 2.17 -12.60 -9.74
N ARG A 95 1.35 -13.34 -8.98
CA ARG A 95 1.41 -14.81 -8.91
C ARG A 95 0.99 -15.41 -10.24
#